data_AF-A0A101X0Q4-F1
#
_entry.id   AF-A0A101X0Q4-F1
#
_cell.length_a   1.000
_cell.length_b   1.000
_cell.length_c   1.000
_cell.angle_alpha   90.00
_cell.angle_beta   90.00
_cell.angle_gamma   90.00
#
_symmetry.space_group_name_H-M   'P 1'
#
loop_
_entity.id
_entity.type
_entity.pdbx_description
1 polymer ?
#
loop_
_entity_poly.entity_id
_entity_poly.type
_entity_poly.pdbx_seq_one_letter_code
_entity_poly.pdbx_strand_id
1 'polypeptide(L)'
;GIDLSNLIGMLITAFIVVIGIVVALHYLRIGGEAGMLVAQVAEYLPRLIGGIILLTAGLILVALLTDYIGKLLTGLFPKQFVEIGEMLRNLLLIGLIALVVSIALDLMLFTGPLVYPLILGTVIIGAGIFIGHTIVRNIVEDHPEFAAAAPYAKFLLYLVFLMVGLGAIFANFPNTAHVVQNVAWGVAIAVGILLAPVVYTLAKRMAKEVKE
;
A
#
# COMPACT_ATOMS: atom_id res chain seq x y z
N GLY A 1 2.66 -28.27 3.18
CA GLY A 1 2.23 -26.87 3.39
C GLY A 1 2.05 -26.65 4.87
N ILE A 2 2.40 -25.48 5.39
CA ILE A 2 2.11 -25.14 6.79
C ILE A 2 0.59 -25.14 6.94
N ASP A 3 0.06 -25.99 7.82
CA ASP A 3 -1.35 -25.99 8.17
C ASP A 3 -1.64 -24.72 8.97
N LEU A 4 -2.22 -23.72 8.30
CA LEU A 4 -2.52 -22.41 8.87
C LEU A 4 -3.46 -22.51 10.06
N SER A 5 -4.36 -23.51 10.07
CA SER A 5 -5.25 -23.78 11.20
C SER A 5 -4.46 -24.20 12.43
N ASN A 6 -3.51 -25.13 12.24
CA ASN A 6 -2.64 -25.59 13.31
C ASN A 6 -1.69 -24.47 13.80
N LEU A 7 -1.17 -23.65 12.89
CA LEU A 7 -0.33 -22.50 13.25
C LEU A 7 -1.10 -21.50 14.13
N ILE A 8 -2.32 -21.13 13.75
CA ILE A 8 -3.15 -20.21 14.53
C ILE A 8 -3.48 -20.83 15.91
N GLY A 9 -3.83 -22.12 15.95
CA GLY A 9 -4.10 -22.83 17.21
C GLY A 9 -2.88 -22.85 18.16
N MET A 10 -1.69 -23.12 17.62
CA MET A 10 -0.44 -23.08 18.40
C MET A 10 -0.13 -21.67 18.90
N LEU A 11 -0.31 -20.64 18.07
CA LEU A 11 -0.05 -19.25 18.46
C LEU A 11 -1.03 -18.76 19.54
N ILE A 12 -2.30 -19.11 19.45
CA ILE A 12 -3.29 -18.79 20.49
C ILE A 12 -2.92 -19.48 21.81
N THR A 13 -2.53 -20.75 21.75
CA THR A 13 -2.09 -21.50 22.93
C THR A 13 -0.86 -20.85 23.56
N ALA A 14 0.14 -20.50 22.74
CA ALA A 14 1.33 -19.77 23.19
C ALA A 14 0.97 -18.42 23.82
N PHE A 15 0.04 -17.67 23.22
CA PHE A 15 -0.44 -16.39 23.74
C PHE A 15 -1.03 -16.53 25.15
N ILE A 16 -1.91 -17.51 25.35
CA ILE A 16 -2.54 -17.78 26.65
C ILE A 16 -1.49 -18.16 27.70
N VAL A 17 -0.55 -19.05 27.35
CA VAL A 17 0.53 -19.47 28.24
C VAL A 17 1.42 -18.29 28.63
N VAL A 18 1.83 -17.47 27.66
CA VAL A 18 2.65 -16.29 27.89
C VAL A 18 1.94 -15.29 28.79
N ILE A 19 0.65 -15.02 28.56
CA ILE A 19 -0.13 -14.15 29.46
C ILE A 19 -0.15 -14.72 30.88
N GLY A 20 -0.34 -16.03 31.03
CA GLY A 20 -0.26 -16.69 32.33
C GLY A 20 1.08 -16.46 33.04
N ILE A 21 2.18 -16.54 32.29
CA ILE A 21 3.53 -16.25 32.79
C ILE A 21 3.67 -14.78 33.19
N VAL A 22 3.22 -13.83 32.36
CA VAL A 22 3.24 -12.39 32.66
C VAL A 22 2.54 -12.08 33.98
N VAL A 23 1.35 -12.65 34.16
CA VAL A 23 0.55 -12.46 35.38
C VAL A 23 1.26 -13.08 36.58
N ALA A 24 1.78 -14.30 36.46
CA ALA A 24 2.51 -14.97 37.53
C ALA A 24 3.75 -14.17 37.98
N LEU A 25 4.52 -13.64 37.04
CA LEU A 25 5.70 -12.82 37.31
C LEU A 25 5.36 -11.53 38.05
N HIS A 26 4.24 -10.89 37.70
CA HIS A 26 3.75 -9.70 38.40
C HIS A 26 3.39 -10.00 39.87
N TYR A 27 2.83 -11.17 40.15
CA TYR A 27 2.53 -11.61 41.51
C TYR A 27 3.79 -11.96 42.31
N LEU A 28 4.78 -12.58 41.67
CA LEU A 28 6.02 -13.03 42.32
C LEU A 28 6.97 -11.89 42.74
N ARG A 29 6.77 -10.67 42.23
CA ARG A 29 7.58 -9.47 42.55
C ARG A 29 9.08 -9.75 42.58
N ILE A 30 9.57 -10.42 41.53
CA ILE A 30 10.99 -10.80 41.41
C ILE A 30 11.82 -9.51 41.37
N GLY A 31 12.57 -9.24 42.44
CA GLY A 31 13.42 -8.05 42.56
C GLY A 31 14.75 -8.18 41.80
N GLY A 32 15.44 -7.05 41.63
CA GLY A 32 16.75 -6.97 40.98
C GLY A 32 16.70 -6.82 39.45
N GLU A 33 17.86 -6.62 38.82
CA GLU A 33 17.98 -6.39 37.37
C GLU A 33 17.48 -7.58 36.53
N ALA A 34 17.72 -8.81 37.00
CA ALA A 34 17.23 -10.02 36.35
C ALA A 34 15.69 -10.10 36.32
N GLY A 35 15.02 -9.67 37.40
CA GLY A 35 13.56 -9.62 37.47
C GLY A 35 12.96 -8.62 36.48
N MET A 36 13.62 -7.45 36.31
CA MET A 36 13.19 -6.45 35.33
C MET A 36 13.31 -6.95 33.89
N LEU A 37 14.40 -7.63 33.54
CA LEU A 37 14.58 -8.20 32.20
C LEU A 37 13.51 -9.26 31.89
N VAL A 38 13.23 -10.15 32.84
CA VAL A 38 12.21 -11.18 32.68
C VAL A 38 10.82 -10.57 32.53
N ALA A 39 10.50 -9.51 33.28
CA ALA A 39 9.24 -8.77 33.13
C ALA A 39 9.12 -8.12 31.74
N GLN A 40 10.17 -7.49 31.24
CA GLN A 40 10.17 -6.87 29.90
C GLN A 40 9.96 -7.89 28.77
N VAL A 41 10.65 -9.03 28.83
CA VAL A 41 10.47 -10.12 27.84
C VAL A 41 9.04 -10.66 27.92
N ALA A 42 8.54 -10.88 29.13
CA ALA A 42 7.19 -11.36 29.34
C ALA A 42 6.15 -10.38 28.78
N GLU A 43 6.31 -9.07 28.98
CA GLU A 43 5.40 -8.05 28.44
C GLU A 43 5.46 -7.91 26.91
N TYR A 44 6.62 -8.20 26.31
CA TYR A 44 6.81 -8.14 24.86
C TYR A 44 6.21 -9.34 24.12
N LEU A 45 6.30 -10.55 24.67
CA LEU A 45 5.86 -11.78 24.01
C LEU A 45 4.39 -11.77 23.55
N PRO A 46 3.38 -11.31 24.35
CA PRO A 46 2.00 -11.23 23.90
C PRO A 46 1.84 -10.33 22.69
N ARG A 47 2.56 -9.21 22.66
CA ARG A 47 2.52 -8.26 21.54
C ARG A 47 3.09 -8.88 20.26
N LEU A 48 4.23 -9.56 20.37
CA LEU A 48 4.84 -10.28 19.26
C LEU A 48 3.90 -11.36 18.70
N ILE A 49 3.35 -12.21 19.58
CA ILE A 49 2.43 -13.28 19.18
C ILE A 49 1.15 -12.71 18.55
N GLY A 50 0.58 -11.66 19.16
CA GLY A 50 -0.58 -10.96 18.63
C GLY A 50 -0.34 -10.39 17.23
N GLY A 51 0.84 -9.82 17.00
CA GLY A 51 1.24 -9.37 15.67
C GLY A 51 1.33 -10.51 14.65
N ILE A 52 1.89 -11.66 15.03
CA ILE A 52 2.02 -12.83 14.13
C ILE A 52 0.64 -13.40 13.81
N ILE A 53 -0.25 -13.49 14.80
CA ILE A 53 -1.65 -13.87 14.60
C ILE A 53 -2.33 -12.89 13.64
N LEU A 54 -2.10 -11.58 13.80
CA LEU A 54 -2.67 -10.58 12.92
C LEU A 54 -2.15 -10.69 11.48
N LEU A 55 -0.85 -10.97 11.28
CA LEU A 55 -0.31 -11.21 9.94
C LEU A 55 -0.88 -12.48 9.31
N THR A 56 -1.04 -13.56 10.09
CA THR A 56 -1.52 -14.83 9.55
C THR A 56 -3.02 -14.82 9.30
N ALA A 57 -3.83 -14.55 10.33
CA ALA A 57 -5.28 -14.54 10.23
C ALA A 57 -5.82 -13.27 9.55
N GLY A 58 -5.20 -12.12 9.80
CA GLY A 58 -5.64 -10.84 9.23
C GLY A 58 -5.48 -10.79 7.71
N LEU A 59 -4.41 -11.33 7.14
CA LEU A 59 -4.27 -11.41 5.68
C LEU A 59 -5.34 -12.30 5.04
N ILE A 60 -5.72 -13.40 5.70
CA ILE A 60 -6.83 -14.26 5.25
C ILE A 60 -8.15 -13.48 5.30
N LEU A 61 -8.43 -12.78 6.40
CA LEU A 61 -9.63 -11.95 6.53
C LEU A 61 -9.69 -10.85 5.47
N VAL A 62 -8.56 -10.22 5.17
CA VAL A 62 -8.46 -9.22 4.10
C VAL A 62 -8.78 -9.82 2.74
N ALA A 63 -8.24 -11.00 2.42
CA ALA A 63 -8.56 -11.68 1.16
C ALA A 63 -10.07 -11.99 1.06
N LEU A 64 -10.67 -12.55 2.11
CA LEU A 64 -12.10 -12.85 2.15
C LEU A 64 -12.97 -11.59 2.03
N LEU A 65 -12.62 -10.52 2.76
CA LEU A 65 -13.34 -9.26 2.72
C LEU A 65 -13.23 -8.60 1.34
N THR A 66 -12.04 -8.63 0.75
CA THR A 66 -11.79 -8.11 -0.59
C THR A 66 -12.59 -8.88 -1.63
N ASP A 67 -12.65 -10.20 -1.53
CA ASP A 67 -13.43 -11.02 -2.46
C ASP A 67 -14.93 -10.78 -2.31
N TYR A 68 -15.41 -10.63 -1.08
CA TYR A 68 -16.80 -10.31 -0.80
C TYR A 68 -17.20 -8.94 -1.37
N ILE A 69 -16.45 -7.89 -1.01
CA ILE A 69 -16.69 -6.53 -1.50
C ILE A 69 -16.49 -6.49 -3.01
N GLY A 70 -15.48 -7.17 -3.55
CA GLY A 70 -15.20 -7.23 -4.98
C GLY A 70 -16.37 -7.79 -5.79
N LYS A 71 -17.02 -8.86 -5.31
CA LYS A 71 -18.23 -9.42 -5.94
C LYS A 71 -19.41 -8.46 -5.89
N LEU A 72 -19.56 -7.72 -4.79
CA LEU A 72 -20.59 -6.68 -4.68
C LEU A 72 -20.31 -5.54 -5.67
N LEU A 73 -19.07 -5.05 -5.73
CA LEU A 73 -18.65 -3.97 -6.61
C LEU A 73 -18.86 -4.34 -8.08
N THR A 74 -18.38 -5.50 -8.53
CA THR A 74 -18.58 -5.93 -9.93
C THR A 74 -20.04 -6.16 -10.28
N GLY A 75 -20.88 -6.55 -9.30
CA GLY A 75 -22.33 -6.64 -9.48
C GLY A 75 -23.06 -5.30 -9.59
N LEU A 76 -22.45 -4.20 -9.12
CA LEU A 76 -23.02 -2.85 -9.19
C LEU A 76 -22.67 -2.12 -10.50
N PHE A 77 -21.55 -2.47 -11.13
CA PHE A 77 -21.13 -1.85 -12.37
C PHE A 77 -21.83 -2.46 -13.59
N PRO A 78 -22.31 -1.65 -14.55
CA PRO A 78 -22.74 -2.13 -15.86
C PRO A 78 -21.63 -2.94 -16.54
N LYS A 79 -21.98 -3.85 -17.47
CA LYS A 79 -21.01 -4.74 -18.15
C LYS A 79 -19.82 -4.02 -18.79
N GLN A 80 -20.00 -2.77 -19.22
CA GLN A 80 -18.96 -1.92 -19.81
C GLN A 80 -17.95 -1.35 -18.79
N PHE A 81 -18.19 -1.46 -17.48
CA PHE A 81 -17.35 -0.92 -16.42
C PHE A 81 -16.88 -1.99 -15.43
N VAL A 82 -16.94 -3.28 -15.81
CA VAL A 82 -16.53 -4.39 -14.94
C VAL A 82 -15.07 -4.27 -14.54
N GLU A 83 -14.20 -3.81 -15.43
CA GLU A 83 -12.80 -3.53 -15.13
C GLU A 83 -12.60 -2.47 -14.05
N ILE A 84 -13.50 -1.48 -13.93
CA ILE A 84 -13.46 -0.50 -12.84
C ILE A 84 -13.75 -1.20 -11.51
N GLY A 85 -14.73 -2.10 -11.49
CA GLY A 85 -15.02 -2.93 -10.32
C GLY A 85 -13.86 -3.82 -9.90
N GLU A 86 -13.18 -4.44 -10.86
CA GLU A 86 -11.96 -5.23 -10.61
C GLU A 86 -10.80 -4.36 -10.13
N MET A 87 -10.63 -3.18 -10.70
CA MET A 87 -9.61 -2.23 -10.28
C MET A 87 -9.82 -1.80 -8.83
N LEU A 88 -11.06 -1.43 -8.47
CA LEU A 88 -11.43 -1.07 -7.10
C LEU A 88 -11.21 -2.23 -6.11
N ARG A 89 -11.54 -3.47 -6.51
CA ARG A 89 -11.25 -4.67 -5.72
C ARG A 89 -9.75 -4.81 -5.45
N ASN A 90 -8.91 -4.67 -6.47
CA ASN A 90 -7.46 -4.81 -6.33
C ASN A 90 -6.86 -3.68 -5.48
N LEU A 91 -7.35 -2.45 -5.63
CA LEU A 91 -6.93 -1.32 -4.79
C LEU A 91 -7.32 -1.53 -3.32
N LEU A 92 -8.52 -2.05 -3.08
CA LEU A 92 -8.98 -2.40 -1.75
C LEU A 92 -8.12 -3.50 -1.13
N LEU A 93 -7.73 -4.52 -1.91
CA LEU A 93 -6.79 -5.56 -1.47
C LEU A 93 -5.47 -4.96 -1.00
N ILE A 94 -4.84 -4.16 -1.86
CA ILE A 94 -3.53 -3.55 -1.59
C ILE A 94 -3.60 -2.66 -0.34
N GLY A 95 -4.63 -1.81 -0.25
CA GLY A 95 -4.83 -0.91 0.88
C GLY A 95 -5.08 -1.64 2.20
N LEU A 96 -5.91 -2.69 2.19
CA LEU A 96 -6.20 -3.49 3.37
C LEU A 96 -5.00 -4.33 3.83
N ILE A 97 -4.24 -4.91 2.89
CA ILE A 97 -3.00 -5.62 3.23
C ILE A 97 -2.04 -4.66 3.93
N ALA A 98 -1.84 -3.47 3.36
CA ALA A 98 -0.97 -2.46 3.94
C ALA A 98 -1.40 -2.03 5.34
N LEU A 99 -2.71 -1.87 5.55
CA LEU A 99 -3.28 -1.56 6.85
C LEU A 99 -2.98 -2.67 7.87
N VAL A 100 -3.27 -3.93 7.53
CA VAL A 100 -3.04 -5.07 8.43
C VAL A 100 -1.56 -5.23 8.76
N VAL A 101 -0.69 -5.12 7.75
CA VAL A 101 0.77 -5.17 7.96
C VAL A 101 1.22 -4.02 8.86
N SER A 102 0.72 -2.80 8.65
CA SER A 102 1.07 -1.65 9.48
C SER A 102 0.68 -1.86 10.94
N ILE A 103 -0.56 -2.31 11.20
CA ILE A 103 -1.04 -2.57 12.56
C ILE A 103 -0.25 -3.72 13.20
N ALA A 104 0.06 -4.77 12.45
CA ALA A 104 0.83 -5.89 12.98
C ALA A 104 2.25 -5.49 13.37
N LEU A 105 2.92 -4.68 12.56
CA LEU A 105 4.26 -4.19 12.87
C LEU A 105 4.23 -3.19 14.03
N ASP A 106 3.21 -2.35 14.12
CA ASP A 106 2.99 -1.47 15.28
C ASP A 106 2.81 -2.26 16.57
N LEU A 107 1.99 -3.32 16.52
CA LEU A 107 1.80 -4.22 17.65
C LEU A 107 3.10 -4.92 18.05
N MET A 108 3.92 -5.35 17.10
CA MET A 108 5.25 -5.94 17.38
C MET A 108 6.31 -4.93 17.83
N LEU A 109 5.99 -3.64 17.91
CA LEU A 109 6.96 -2.56 18.14
C LEU A 109 8.06 -2.49 17.07
N PHE A 110 7.76 -2.99 15.87
CA PHE A 110 8.58 -2.81 14.68
C PHE A 110 8.26 -1.46 14.02
N THR A 111 8.24 -0.38 14.83
CA THR A 111 7.85 0.98 14.45
C THR A 111 9.06 1.85 14.15
N GLY A 112 10.01 1.30 13.39
CA GLY A 112 11.12 2.12 12.89
C GLY A 112 10.58 3.30 12.09
N PRO A 113 11.26 4.46 12.10
CA PRO A 113 10.83 5.67 11.38
C PRO A 113 10.70 5.45 9.86
N LEU A 114 11.22 4.33 9.34
CA LEU A 114 11.14 3.91 7.95
C LEU A 114 9.96 2.97 7.64
N VAL A 115 9.42 2.24 8.62
CA VAL A 115 8.50 1.13 8.35
C VAL A 115 7.17 1.62 7.77
N TYR A 116 6.54 2.59 8.42
CA TYR A 116 5.28 3.15 7.94
C TYR A 116 5.43 3.91 6.60
N PRO A 117 6.44 4.81 6.43
CA PRO A 117 6.72 5.43 5.14
C PRO A 117 6.99 4.43 4.01
N LEU A 118 7.71 3.35 4.31
CA LEU A 118 8.03 2.31 3.32
C LEU A 118 6.75 1.61 2.84
N ILE A 119 5.89 1.17 3.76
CA ILE A 119 4.61 0.55 3.41
C ILE A 119 3.76 1.51 2.59
N LEU A 120 3.59 2.75 3.07
CA LEU A 120 2.80 3.78 2.40
C LEU A 120 3.31 4.04 0.98
N GLY A 121 4.62 4.25 0.83
CA GLY A 121 5.23 4.52 -0.46
C GLY A 121 5.16 3.34 -1.41
N THR A 122 5.39 2.11 -0.94
CA THR A 122 5.22 0.90 -1.76
C THR A 122 3.78 0.73 -2.23
N VAL A 123 2.79 1.02 -1.38
CA VAL A 123 1.37 0.99 -1.74
C VAL A 123 1.06 2.03 -2.80
N ILE A 124 1.52 3.27 -2.64
CA ILE A 124 1.31 4.34 -3.62
C ILE A 124 1.88 3.94 -4.98
N ILE A 125 3.09 3.36 -5.02
CA ILE A 125 3.73 2.90 -6.26
C ILE A 125 2.94 1.75 -6.88
N GLY A 126 2.64 0.71 -6.10
CA GLY A 126 1.95 -0.47 -6.59
C GLY A 126 0.54 -0.16 -7.09
N ALA A 127 -0.25 0.56 -6.28
CA ALA A 127 -1.59 0.99 -6.64
C ALA A 127 -1.58 1.93 -7.85
N GLY A 128 -0.65 2.88 -7.88
CA GLY A 128 -0.50 3.84 -8.97
C GLY A 128 -0.13 3.20 -10.29
N ILE A 129 0.85 2.29 -10.30
CA ILE A 129 1.24 1.53 -11.49
C ILE A 129 0.06 0.68 -11.98
N PHE A 130 -0.65 0.01 -11.07
CA PHE A 130 -1.81 -0.80 -11.42
C PHE A 130 -2.93 0.04 -12.06
N ILE A 131 -3.30 1.17 -11.44
CA ILE A 131 -4.29 2.12 -12.00
C ILE A 131 -3.83 2.62 -13.37
N GLY A 132 -2.58 3.10 -13.46
CA GLY A 132 -2.04 3.63 -14.71
C GLY A 132 -2.01 2.59 -15.82
N HIS A 133 -1.70 1.33 -15.49
CA HIS A 133 -1.74 0.23 -16.45
C HIS A 133 -3.14 0.00 -16.99
N THR A 134 -4.13 -0.13 -16.10
CA THR A 134 -5.53 -0.37 -16.48
C THR A 134 -6.09 0.79 -17.29
N ILE A 135 -5.91 2.05 -16.83
CA ILE A 135 -6.40 3.22 -17.57
C ILE A 135 -5.84 3.27 -18.99
N VAL A 136 -4.52 3.08 -19.16
CA VAL A 136 -3.93 3.14 -20.51
C VAL A 136 -4.37 1.96 -21.37
N ARG A 137 -4.53 0.77 -20.79
CA ARG A 137 -5.07 -0.38 -21.53
C ARG A 137 -6.46 -0.08 -22.07
N ASN A 138 -7.36 0.36 -21.20
CA ASN A 138 -8.76 0.62 -21.55
C ASN A 138 -8.89 1.68 -22.65
N ILE A 139 -8.10 2.76 -22.55
CA ILE A 139 -8.06 3.80 -23.59
C ILE A 139 -7.64 3.23 -24.95
N VAL A 140 -6.65 2.34 -25.00
CA VAL A 140 -6.17 1.75 -26.27
C VAL A 140 -7.17 0.76 -26.85
N GLU A 141 -7.90 0.05 -26.00
CA GLU A 141 -8.95 -0.87 -26.42
C GLU A 141 -10.16 -0.11 -26.98
N ASP A 142 -10.58 0.97 -26.34
CA ASP A 142 -11.69 1.83 -26.80
C ASP A 142 -11.31 2.71 -28.00
N HIS A 143 -10.03 3.11 -28.08
CA HIS A 143 -9.50 4.03 -29.08
C HIS A 143 -8.14 3.53 -29.62
N PRO A 144 -8.16 2.61 -30.60
CA PRO A 144 -6.95 2.01 -31.17
C PRO A 144 -5.97 3.03 -31.76
N GLU A 145 -6.44 4.22 -32.15
CA GLU A 145 -5.61 5.34 -32.60
C GLU A 145 -4.53 5.76 -31.58
N PHE A 146 -4.74 5.51 -30.28
CA PHE A 146 -3.78 5.85 -29.23
C PHE A 146 -2.76 4.73 -28.93
N ALA A 147 -2.81 3.60 -29.64
CA ALA A 147 -1.90 2.48 -29.41
C ALA A 147 -0.41 2.89 -29.49
N ALA A 148 -0.07 3.78 -30.42
CA ALA A 148 1.29 4.30 -30.57
C ALA A 148 1.75 5.19 -29.40
N ALA A 149 0.80 5.87 -28.74
CA ALA A 149 1.08 6.74 -27.60
C ALA A 149 1.10 5.98 -26.25
N ALA A 150 0.53 4.79 -26.20
CA ALA A 150 0.33 4.01 -24.98
C ALA A 150 1.61 3.73 -24.18
N PRO A 151 2.76 3.36 -24.79
CA PRO A 151 3.99 3.14 -24.04
C PRO A 151 4.49 4.41 -23.33
N TYR A 152 4.36 5.57 -23.99
CA TYR A 152 4.76 6.86 -23.44
C TYR A 152 3.84 7.28 -22.28
N ALA A 153 2.52 7.09 -22.43
CA ALA A 153 1.56 7.36 -21.37
C ALA A 153 1.83 6.48 -20.13
N LYS A 154 2.08 5.17 -20.32
CA LYS A 154 2.46 4.26 -19.23
C LYS A 154 3.73 4.71 -18.53
N PHE A 155 4.76 5.05 -19.29
CA PHE A 155 6.02 5.54 -18.73
C PHE A 155 5.82 6.79 -17.87
N LEU A 156 5.09 7.79 -18.36
CA LEU A 156 4.82 9.02 -17.62
C LEU A 156 4.03 8.75 -16.34
N LEU A 157 2.97 7.95 -16.41
CA LEU A 157 2.15 7.61 -15.24
C LEU A 157 2.97 6.85 -14.20
N TYR A 158 3.74 5.83 -14.63
CA TYR A 158 4.58 5.06 -13.71
C TYR A 158 5.63 5.94 -13.05
N LEU A 159 6.22 6.85 -13.81
CA LEU A 159 7.20 7.79 -13.29
C LEU A 159 6.58 8.73 -12.25
N VAL A 160 5.38 9.25 -12.49
CA VAL A 160 4.67 10.08 -11.50
C VAL A 160 4.44 9.31 -10.21
N PHE A 161 3.87 8.10 -10.28
CA PHE A 161 3.62 7.30 -9.09
C PHE A 161 4.90 6.84 -8.39
N LEU A 162 5.97 6.58 -9.14
CA LEU A 162 7.28 6.29 -8.60
C LEU A 162 7.81 7.48 -7.80
N MET A 163 7.73 8.69 -8.33
CA MET A 163 8.22 9.90 -7.66
C MET A 163 7.40 10.24 -6.41
N VAL A 164 6.07 10.15 -6.48
CA VAL A 164 5.19 10.35 -5.32
C VAL A 164 5.48 9.29 -4.25
N GLY A 165 5.62 8.03 -4.66
CA GLY A 165 5.97 6.93 -3.78
C GLY A 165 7.32 7.08 -3.09
N LEU A 166 8.37 7.44 -3.83
CA LEU A 166 9.69 7.73 -3.26
C LEU A 166 9.62 8.90 -2.28
N GLY A 167 8.84 9.94 -2.59
CA GLY A 167 8.59 11.06 -1.69
C GLY A 167 7.96 10.60 -0.37
N ALA A 168 6.98 9.70 -0.45
CA ALA A 168 6.37 9.07 0.71
C ALA A 168 7.36 8.22 1.53
N ILE A 169 8.18 7.37 0.89
CA ILE A 169 9.18 6.53 1.58
C ILE A 169 10.18 7.38 2.38
N PHE A 170 10.64 8.47 1.78
CA PHE A 170 11.67 9.33 2.37
C PHE A 170 11.11 10.53 3.13
N ALA A 171 9.81 10.58 3.42
CA ALA A 171 9.16 11.72 4.07
C ALA A 171 9.82 12.10 5.42
N ASN A 172 10.34 11.11 6.14
CA ASN A 172 11.02 11.32 7.44
C ASN A 172 12.51 11.69 7.31
N PHE A 173 13.03 11.85 6.10
CA PHE A 173 14.43 12.19 5.82
C PHE A 173 14.48 13.50 5.03
N PRO A 174 14.46 14.68 5.68
CA PRO A 174 14.31 15.98 5.01
C PRO A 174 15.28 16.19 3.85
N ASN A 175 16.56 15.82 4.03
CA ASN A 175 17.58 15.93 2.99
C ASN A 175 17.27 15.05 1.78
N THR A 176 16.86 13.80 2.02
CA THR A 176 16.51 12.86 0.94
C THR A 176 15.19 13.25 0.27
N ALA A 177 14.20 13.66 1.05
CA ALA A 177 12.92 14.17 0.55
C ALA A 177 13.13 15.39 -0.37
N HIS A 178 14.02 16.32 0.00
CA HIS A 178 14.36 17.47 -0.82
C HIS A 178 15.03 17.06 -2.13
N VAL A 179 15.92 16.05 -2.11
CA VAL A 179 16.52 15.50 -3.34
C VAL A 179 15.44 14.89 -4.24
N VAL A 180 14.55 14.06 -3.69
CA VAL A 180 13.43 13.45 -4.43
C VAL A 180 12.52 14.52 -5.02
N GLN A 181 12.21 15.57 -4.26
CA GLN A 181 11.39 16.70 -4.71
C GLN A 181 12.06 17.48 -5.86
N ASN A 182 13.37 17.73 -5.78
CA ASN A 182 14.11 18.39 -6.85
C ASN A 182 14.10 17.56 -8.14
N VAL A 183 14.31 16.25 -8.03
CA VAL A 183 14.20 15.34 -9.17
C VAL A 183 12.76 15.37 -9.73
N ALA A 184 11.75 15.37 -8.87
CA ALA A 184 10.34 15.41 -9.29
C ALA A 184 10.02 16.68 -10.07
N TRP A 185 10.51 17.84 -9.61
CA TRP A 185 10.40 19.10 -10.34
C TRP A 185 11.13 19.07 -11.68
N GLY A 186 12.36 18.52 -11.72
CA GLY A 186 13.11 18.37 -12.95
C GLY A 186 12.34 17.54 -14.00
N VAL A 187 11.74 16.43 -13.57
CA VAL A 187 10.92 15.62 -14.48
C VAL A 187 9.63 16.33 -14.87
N ALA A 188 8.93 16.98 -13.94
CA ALA A 188 7.72 17.74 -14.24
C ALA A 188 7.96 18.84 -15.29
N ILE A 189 9.08 19.56 -15.19
CA ILE A 189 9.50 20.57 -16.17
C ILE A 189 9.79 19.92 -17.52
N ALA A 190 10.55 18.83 -17.55
CA ALA A 190 10.88 18.14 -18.80
C ALA A 190 9.61 17.64 -19.54
N VAL A 191 8.66 17.07 -18.79
CA VAL A 191 7.36 16.64 -19.32
C VAL A 191 6.54 17.84 -19.79
N GLY A 192 6.52 18.93 -19.03
CA GLY A 192 5.83 20.16 -19.41
C GLY A 192 6.34 20.74 -20.73
N ILE A 193 7.67 20.77 -20.93
CA ILE A 193 8.28 21.21 -22.18
C ILE A 193 7.90 20.29 -23.35
N LEU A 194 7.93 18.97 -23.12
CA LEU A 194 7.58 17.98 -24.13
C LEU A 194 6.11 18.10 -24.57
N LEU A 195 5.20 18.41 -23.64
CA LEU A 195 3.77 18.58 -23.91
C LEU A 195 3.39 19.96 -24.46
N ALA A 196 4.25 20.97 -24.33
CA ALA A 196 3.94 22.34 -24.74
C ALA A 196 3.46 22.48 -26.20
N PRO A 197 4.07 21.84 -27.21
CA PRO A 197 3.58 21.92 -28.60
C PRO A 197 2.19 21.31 -28.77
N VAL A 198 1.92 20.18 -28.10
CA VAL A 198 0.62 19.49 -28.16
C VAL A 198 -0.46 20.37 -27.55
N VAL A 199 -0.23 20.91 -26.36
CA VAL A 199 -1.16 21.81 -25.69
C VAL A 199 -1.40 23.07 -26.53
N TYR A 200 -0.36 23.65 -27.14
CA TYR A 200 -0.51 24.82 -28.02
C TYR A 200 -1.37 24.52 -29.25
N THR A 201 -1.17 23.39 -29.90
CA THR A 201 -1.98 23.00 -31.07
C THR A 201 -3.44 22.74 -30.72
N LEU A 202 -3.71 22.10 -29.59
CA LEU A 202 -5.07 21.88 -29.08
C LEU A 202 -5.74 23.21 -28.71
N ALA A 203 -5.05 24.07 -27.97
CA ALA A 203 -5.55 25.40 -27.61
C ALA A 203 -5.87 26.23 -28.86
N LYS A 204 -5.03 26.16 -29.90
CA LYS A 204 -5.27 26.86 -31.17
C LYS A 204 -6.48 26.31 -31.94
N ARG A 205 -6.73 25.00 -31.88
CA ARG A 205 -7.94 24.38 -32.48
C ARG A 205 -9.20 24.80 -31.73
N MET A 206 -9.22 24.69 -30.40
CA MET A 206 -10.35 25.14 -29.58
C MET A 206 -10.65 26.63 -29.79
N ALA A 207 -9.63 27.48 -29.86
CA ALA A 207 -9.82 28.92 -30.11
C ALA A 207 -10.36 29.25 -31.51
N LYS A 208 -10.25 28.34 -32.48
CA LYS A 208 -10.87 28.49 -33.81
C LYS A 208 -12.34 28.05 -33.78
N GLU A 209 -12.65 26.93 -33.13
CA GLU A 209 -14.03 26.44 -33.00
C GLU A 209 -14.91 27.38 -32.18
N VAL A 210 -14.36 28.11 -31.21
CA VAL A 210 -15.10 29.14 -30.44
C VAL A 210 -15.36 30.43 -31.24
N LYS A 211 -14.71 30.61 -32.40
CA LYS A 211 -14.90 31.78 -33.28
C LYS A 211 -15.86 31.53 -34.44
N GLU A 212 -16.30 30.29 -34.65
CA GLU A 212 -17.39 29.92 -35.58
C GLU A 212 -18.73 29.83 -34.82
#